data_AF-A0A5D6Y0D2-F1
#
_entry.id   AF-A0A5D6Y0D2-F1
#
_cell.length_a   1.000
_cell.length_b   1.000
_cell.length_c   1.000
_cell.angle_alpha   90.00
_cell.angle_beta   90.00
_cell.angle_gamma   90.00
#
_symmetry.space_group_name_H-M   'P 1'
#
loop_
_entity.id
_entity.type
_entity.pdbx_description
1 polymer ?
#
loop_
_entity_poly.entity_id
_entity_poly.type
_entity_poly.pdbx_seq_one_letter_code
_entity_poly.pdbx_strand_id
1 'polypeptide(L)'
;MPQVVRIPAPSVAFPTLQVSSRDAKTLEIVSDAHVLDTLEHYQEFIRDHKECVDRKLWRKVRSRHGVRAYRERRKAAARRERFEKSGSSSVPSITSPRQGLKKTCRLCCDRVCSRCRVTKHVGCITALDDQDVVVSTSMSFCTRCIHRASHVSAHFFSQTSSMFAHC
;
A
#
# COMPACT_ATOMS: atom_id res chain seq x y z
N MET A 1 -21.46 -26.01 17.41
CA MET A 1 -21.44 -25.79 15.95
C MET A 1 -21.50 -24.28 15.73
N PRO A 2 -20.41 -23.60 15.32
CA PRO A 2 -20.46 -22.16 15.10
C PRO A 2 -21.31 -21.86 13.85
N GLN A 3 -22.29 -20.97 14.01
CA GLN A 3 -23.18 -20.56 12.92
C GLN A 3 -22.42 -19.59 11.99
N VAL A 4 -22.30 -19.97 10.72
CA VAL A 4 -21.65 -19.14 9.70
C VAL A 4 -22.62 -18.03 9.28
N VAL A 5 -22.34 -16.80 9.69
CA VAL A 5 -23.07 -15.61 9.23
C VAL A 5 -22.72 -15.36 7.76
N ARG A 6 -23.70 -15.50 6.87
CA ARG A 6 -23.55 -15.14 5.46
C ARG A 6 -23.83 -13.66 5.30
N ILE A 7 -22.81 -12.88 4.94
CA ILE A 7 -22.98 -11.48 4.53
C ILE A 7 -23.57 -11.51 3.11
N PRO A 8 -24.79 -11.00 2.86
CA PRO A 8 -25.33 -10.92 1.52
C PRO A 8 -24.50 -9.90 0.73
N ALA A 9 -23.90 -10.34 -0.38
CA ALA A 9 -23.28 -9.41 -1.30
C ALA A 9 -24.37 -8.51 -1.90
N PRO A 10 -24.19 -7.17 -1.95
CA PRO A 10 -25.13 -6.31 -2.65
C PRO A 10 -25.24 -6.77 -4.11
N SER A 11 -26.48 -6.84 -4.61
CA SER A 11 -26.83 -7.32 -5.97
C SER A 11 -26.01 -6.67 -7.08
N VAL A 12 -25.50 -5.46 -6.84
CA VAL A 12 -24.56 -4.76 -7.72
C VAL A 12 -23.40 -4.25 -6.87
N ALA A 13 -22.31 -5.02 -6.83
CA ALA A 13 -21.14 -4.67 -6.02
C ALA A 13 -20.40 -3.42 -6.56
N PHE A 14 -20.61 -3.04 -7.83
CA PHE A 14 -20.00 -1.87 -8.46
C PHE A 14 -20.93 -1.30 -9.54
N PRO A 15 -21.27 -0.01 -9.52
CA PRO A 15 -22.08 0.62 -10.57
C PRO A 15 -21.34 0.64 -11.90
N THR A 16 -22.09 0.54 -13.01
CA THR A 16 -21.54 0.63 -14.37
C THR A 16 -20.87 1.98 -14.58
N LEU A 17 -19.58 1.97 -14.89
CA LEU A 17 -18.79 3.17 -15.16
C LEU A 17 -19.35 3.91 -16.38
N GLN A 18 -19.90 5.10 -16.16
CA GLN A 18 -20.37 5.99 -17.23
C GLN A 18 -19.19 6.81 -17.73
N VAL A 19 -18.77 6.57 -18.97
CA VAL A 19 -17.66 7.29 -19.63
C VAL A 19 -18.24 8.15 -20.75
N SER A 20 -17.91 9.44 -20.78
CA SER A 20 -18.33 10.32 -21.88
C SER A 20 -17.64 9.91 -23.18
N SER A 21 -18.24 10.17 -24.35
CA SER A 21 -17.62 9.84 -25.64
C SER A 21 -16.25 10.49 -25.84
N ARG A 22 -16.04 11.68 -25.25
CA ARG A 22 -14.75 12.38 -25.26
C ARG A 22 -13.70 11.68 -24.39
N ASP A 23 -14.07 11.29 -23.18
CA ASP A 23 -13.15 10.61 -22.27
C ASP A 23 -12.83 9.21 -22.78
N ALA A 24 -13.82 8.52 -23.36
CA ALA A 24 -13.62 7.22 -24.00
C ALA A 24 -12.56 7.30 -25.10
N LYS A 25 -12.67 8.28 -26.00
CA LYS A 25 -11.69 8.51 -27.07
C LYS A 25 -10.31 8.93 -26.54
N THR A 26 -10.29 9.71 -25.47
CA THR A 26 -9.02 10.12 -24.83
C THR A 26 -8.31 8.92 -24.20
N LEU A 27 -9.07 8.08 -23.49
CA LEU A 27 -8.58 6.85 -22.89
C LEU A 27 -8.08 5.87 -23.94
N GLU A 28 -8.76 5.75 -25.08
CA GLU A 28 -8.33 4.94 -26.22
C GLU A 28 -6.94 5.39 -26.71
N ILE A 29 -6.78 6.67 -27.04
CA ILE A 29 -5.50 7.22 -27.53
C ILE A 29 -4.36 6.99 -26.52
N VAL A 30 -4.61 7.26 -25.24
CA VAL A 30 -3.60 7.08 -24.18
C VAL A 30 -3.26 5.61 -23.99
N SER A 31 -4.27 4.73 -24.03
CA SER A 31 -4.07 3.29 -23.89
C SER A 31 -3.23 2.75 -25.04
N ASP A 32 -3.55 3.13 -26.28
CA ASP A 32 -2.81 2.71 -27.47
C ASP A 32 -1.35 3.17 -27.41
N ALA A 33 -1.12 4.42 -27.03
CA ALA A 33 0.23 4.95 -26.86
C ALA A 33 1.03 4.13 -25.82
N HIS A 34 0.43 3.81 -24.67
CA HIS A 34 1.10 3.00 -23.65
C HIS A 34 1.33 1.54 -24.07
N VAL A 35 0.40 0.95 -24.81
CA VAL A 35 0.56 -0.41 -25.34
C VAL A 35 1.72 -0.46 -26.31
N LEU A 36 1.80 0.50 -27.25
CA LEU A 36 2.90 0.59 -28.22
C LEU A 36 4.25 0.81 -27.53
N ASP A 37 4.33 1.74 -26.58
CA ASP A 37 5.53 1.99 -25.78
C ASP A 37 5.98 0.73 -25.02
N THR A 38 5.04 0.02 -24.38
CA THR A 38 5.34 -1.21 -23.64
C THR A 38 5.85 -2.31 -24.57
N LEU A 39 5.29 -2.43 -25.78
CA LEU A 39 5.70 -3.42 -26.77
C LEU A 39 7.10 -3.13 -27.31
N GLU A 40 7.44 -1.88 -27.59
CA GLU A 40 8.78 -1.48 -28.03
C GLU A 40 9.83 -1.85 -26.98
N HIS A 41 9.61 -1.47 -25.71
CA HIS A 41 10.48 -1.84 -24.60
C HIS A 41 10.63 -3.37 -24.45
N TYR A 42 9.57 -4.13 -24.71
CA TYR A 42 9.61 -5.59 -24.68
C TYR A 42 10.43 -6.17 -25.84
N GLN A 43 10.28 -5.63 -27.04
CA GLN A 43 11.03 -6.05 -28.22
C GLN A 43 12.53 -5.80 -28.06
N GLU A 44 12.93 -4.62 -27.56
CA GLU A 44 14.33 -4.31 -27.22
C GLU A 44 14.88 -5.27 -26.17
N PHE A 45 14.08 -5.59 -25.14
CA PHE A 45 14.49 -6.53 -24.10
C PHE A 45 14.79 -7.94 -24.64
N ILE A 46 14.01 -8.41 -25.61
CA ILE A 46 14.26 -9.72 -26.25
C ILE A 46 15.46 -9.64 -27.17
N ARG A 47 15.49 -8.64 -28.06
CA ARG A 47 16.48 -8.52 -29.14
C ARG A 47 17.87 -8.18 -28.63
N ASP A 48 17.97 -7.18 -27.75
CA ASP A 48 19.24 -6.56 -27.37
C ASP A 48 19.74 -7.08 -26.01
N HIS A 49 18.82 -7.45 -25.11
CA HIS A 49 19.16 -7.92 -23.76
C HIS A 49 19.09 -9.44 -23.56
N LYS A 50 18.80 -10.23 -24.60
CA LYS A 50 18.73 -11.71 -24.56
C LYS A 50 17.87 -12.23 -23.39
N GLU A 51 16.75 -11.57 -23.10
CA GLU A 51 15.86 -11.89 -21.99
C GLU A 51 16.52 -11.85 -20.60
N CYS A 52 17.68 -11.19 -20.48
CA CYS A 52 18.45 -11.10 -19.26
C CYS A 52 18.15 -9.78 -18.55
N VAL A 53 17.36 -9.87 -17.48
CA VAL A 53 17.07 -8.72 -16.62
C VAL A 53 18.34 -8.29 -15.88
N ASP A 54 18.67 -6.99 -15.90
CA ASP A 54 19.81 -6.45 -15.14
C ASP A 54 19.68 -6.79 -13.64
N ARG A 55 20.57 -7.67 -13.17
CA ARG A 55 20.57 -8.18 -11.79
C ARG A 55 21.01 -7.15 -10.75
N LYS A 56 21.64 -6.05 -11.17
CA LYS A 56 22.00 -4.91 -10.30
C LYS A 56 20.76 -4.10 -9.98
N LEU A 57 19.89 -3.88 -10.96
CA LEU A 57 18.64 -3.13 -10.78
C LEU A 57 17.50 -4.03 -10.28
N TRP A 58 17.50 -5.30 -10.64
CA TRP A 58 16.39 -6.23 -10.36
C TRP A 58 16.82 -7.42 -9.50
N ARG A 59 16.00 -7.76 -8.51
CA ARG A 59 16.14 -8.96 -7.67
C ARG A 59 15.04 -9.95 -8.05
N LYS A 60 15.43 -11.19 -8.38
CA LYS A 60 14.48 -12.30 -8.58
C LYS A 60 13.71 -12.55 -7.28
N VAL A 61 12.38 -12.52 -7.35
CA VAL A 61 11.49 -12.70 -6.20
C VAL A 61 10.97 -14.13 -6.14
N ARG A 62 10.55 -14.69 -7.28
CA ARG A 62 10.03 -16.05 -7.37
C ARG A 62 10.36 -16.68 -8.73
N SER A 63 10.43 -18.01 -8.73
CA SER A 63 10.49 -18.84 -9.93
C SER A 63 9.53 -20.00 -9.74
N ARG A 64 8.59 -20.21 -10.67
CA ARG A 64 7.75 -21.42 -10.68
C ARG A 64 7.27 -21.67 -12.10
N HIS A 65 7.31 -22.94 -12.54
CA HIS A 65 6.84 -23.37 -13.87
C HIS A 65 7.35 -22.50 -15.03
N GLY A 66 8.67 -22.26 -15.10
CA GLY A 66 9.27 -21.42 -16.15
C GLY A 66 9.04 -19.90 -16.00
N VAL A 67 8.10 -19.46 -15.15
CA VAL A 67 7.86 -18.04 -14.89
C VAL A 67 8.84 -17.52 -13.85
N ARG A 68 9.50 -16.41 -14.18
CA ARG A 68 10.45 -15.71 -13.30
C ARG A 68 9.91 -14.30 -12.99
N ALA A 69 9.56 -14.07 -11.73
CA ALA A 69 9.13 -12.75 -11.27
C ALA A 69 10.31 -11.98 -10.67
N TYR A 70 10.51 -10.74 -11.12
CA TYR A 70 11.56 -9.85 -10.64
C TYR A 70 10.95 -8.62 -9.99
N ARG A 71 11.68 -8.04 -9.03
CA ARG A 71 11.34 -6.77 -8.40
C ARG A 71 12.56 -5.89 -8.39
N GLU A 72 12.37 -4.64 -8.74
CA GLU A 72 13.40 -3.63 -8.70
C GLU A 72 13.98 -3.45 -7.29
N ARG A 73 15.27 -3.18 -7.21
CA ARG A 73 15.98 -2.84 -5.97
C ARG A 73 15.69 -1.40 -5.61
N ARG A 74 15.48 -1.13 -4.33
CA ARG A 74 15.08 0.20 -3.83
C ARG A 74 15.98 1.37 -4.23
N LYS A 75 17.28 1.13 -4.45
CA LYS A 75 18.22 2.16 -4.91
C LYS A 75 18.02 2.54 -6.39
N ALA A 76 17.53 1.61 -7.21
CA ALA A 76 17.24 1.81 -8.62
C ALA A 76 15.91 2.57 -8.82
N ALA A 77 14.86 2.16 -8.10
CA ALA A 77 13.56 2.83 -8.12
C ALA A 77 13.66 4.33 -7.75
N ALA A 78 14.43 4.66 -6.71
CA ALA A 78 14.66 6.04 -6.28
C ALA A 78 15.39 6.91 -7.33
N ARG A 79 16.17 6.29 -8.23
CA ARG A 79 16.89 7.01 -9.31
C ARG A 79 15.94 7.34 -10.46
N ARG A 80 15.01 6.44 -10.81
CA ARG A 80 14.01 6.69 -11.86
C ARG A 80 12.98 7.74 -11.43
N GLU A 81 12.52 7.69 -10.18
CA GLU A 81 11.61 8.71 -9.61
C GLU A 81 12.20 10.14 -9.65
N ARG A 82 13.54 10.27 -9.57
CA ARG A 82 14.22 11.57 -9.69
C ARG A 82 14.30 12.04 -11.15
N PHE A 83 14.36 11.13 -12.11
CA PHE A 83 14.40 11.44 -13.54
C PHE A 83 13.01 11.79 -14.08
N GLU A 84 11.98 11.10 -13.61
CA GLU A 84 10.57 11.31 -14.03
C GLU A 84 9.99 12.63 -13.49
N LYS A 85 10.53 13.14 -12.36
CA LYS A 85 10.19 14.47 -11.82
C LYS A 85 10.71 15.65 -12.65
N SER A 86 11.57 15.41 -13.64
CA SER A 86 12.16 16.46 -14.47
C SER A 86 11.45 16.67 -15.81
N GLY A 87 10.43 15.85 -16.14
CA GLY A 87 9.72 15.98 -17.41
C GLY A 87 8.29 15.48 -17.34
N SER A 88 7.39 16.23 -16.71
CA SER A 88 6.00 16.40 -17.19
C SER A 88 5.25 17.38 -16.29
N SER A 89 4.44 18.23 -16.92
CA SER A 89 3.58 19.18 -16.24
C SER A 89 2.50 18.48 -15.40
N SER A 90 2.06 19.21 -14.39
CA SER A 90 1.14 18.81 -13.34
C SER A 90 -0.15 18.17 -13.85
N VAL A 91 -0.37 16.91 -13.48
CA VAL A 91 -1.70 16.38 -13.19
C VAL A 91 -1.65 15.70 -11.82
N PRO A 92 -2.52 16.04 -10.85
CA PRO A 92 -2.61 15.30 -9.62
C PRO A 92 -3.20 13.92 -9.94
N SER A 93 -2.33 12.94 -10.15
CA SER A 93 -2.72 11.56 -10.27
C SER A 93 -3.36 11.12 -8.96
N ILE A 94 -4.69 11.02 -8.98
CA ILE A 94 -5.49 10.23 -8.05
C ILE A 94 -5.18 8.75 -8.35
N THR A 95 -3.94 8.33 -8.15
CA THR A 95 -3.55 6.92 -8.19
C THR A 95 -3.41 6.44 -6.76
N SER A 96 -4.49 5.81 -6.33
CA SER A 96 -4.59 4.95 -5.16
C SER A 96 -3.28 4.17 -4.91
N PRO A 97 -2.61 4.36 -3.76
CA PRO A 97 -1.47 3.54 -3.41
C PRO A 97 -1.97 2.16 -3.04
N ARG A 98 -1.88 1.23 -4.01
CA ARG A 98 -1.97 -0.23 -3.90
C ARG A 98 -1.91 -0.68 -2.43
N GLN A 99 -3.06 -1.06 -1.90
CA GLN A 99 -3.23 -1.61 -0.56
C GLN A 99 -2.67 -3.04 -0.50
N GLY A 100 -1.35 -3.19 -0.60
CA GLY A 100 -0.69 -4.25 0.14
C GLY A 100 -0.61 -3.77 1.58
N LEU A 101 -1.61 -4.10 2.41
CA LEU A 101 -1.81 -3.72 3.82
C LEU A 101 -0.53 -3.20 4.50
N LYS A 102 -0.21 -1.92 4.25
CA LYS A 102 1.02 -1.31 4.76
C LYS A 102 0.70 -1.00 6.21
N LYS A 103 1.17 -1.86 7.12
CA LYS A 103 0.97 -1.71 8.58
C LYS A 103 1.29 -0.26 8.99
N THR A 104 0.25 0.51 9.30
CA THR A 104 0.34 1.91 9.74
C THR A 104 0.69 1.96 11.21
N CYS A 105 1.24 3.10 11.65
CA CYS A 105 1.41 3.38 13.07
C CYS A 105 0.04 3.66 13.68
N ARG A 106 -0.34 2.95 14.75
CA ARG A 106 -1.59 3.22 15.49
C ARG A 106 -1.59 4.53 16.27
N LEU A 107 -0.45 5.21 16.41
CA LEU A 107 -0.33 6.49 17.13
C LEU A 107 -0.29 7.73 16.22
N CYS A 108 0.26 7.62 15.01
CA CYS A 108 0.37 8.76 14.09
C CYS A 108 -0.26 8.50 12.72
N CYS A 109 -0.90 7.35 12.52
CA CYS A 109 -1.54 6.90 11.28
C CYS A 109 -0.62 6.83 10.04
N ASP A 110 0.66 7.19 10.18
CA ASP A 110 1.64 7.16 9.11
C ASP A 110 1.99 5.73 8.66
N ARG A 111 2.35 5.60 7.38
CA ARG A 111 2.86 4.34 6.82
C ARG A 111 4.25 4.06 7.37
N VAL A 112 4.43 2.90 8.00
CA VAL A 112 5.71 2.51 8.60
C VAL A 112 6.38 1.42 7.78
N CYS A 113 7.65 1.62 7.40
CA CYS A 113 8.42 0.57 6.75
C CYS A 113 8.71 -0.58 7.72
N SER A 114 9.06 -1.77 7.21
CA SER A 114 9.34 -2.94 8.05
C SER A 114 10.47 -2.74 9.07
N ARG A 115 11.40 -1.80 8.84
CA ARG A 115 12.51 -1.47 9.75
C ARG A 115 12.10 -0.53 10.88
N CYS A 116 11.17 0.38 10.63
CA CYS A 116 10.73 1.36 11.63
C CYS A 116 9.46 0.91 12.37
N ARG A 117 8.97 -0.29 12.08
CA ARG A 117 7.74 -0.84 12.65
C ARG A 117 8.06 -1.69 13.87
N VAL A 118 7.46 -1.32 14.98
CA VAL A 118 7.48 -2.08 16.23
C VAL A 118 6.09 -2.68 16.42
N THR A 119 6.00 -3.99 16.64
CA THR A 119 4.74 -4.69 16.91
C THR A 119 4.67 -5.04 18.39
N LYS A 120 3.59 -4.64 19.06
CA LYS A 120 3.35 -4.90 20.49
C LYS A 120 1.92 -5.40 20.68
N HIS A 121 1.74 -6.30 21.64
CA HIS A 121 0.41 -6.66 22.11
C HIS A 121 -0.02 -5.60 23.12
N VAL A 122 -1.13 -4.94 22.85
CA VAL A 122 -1.69 -3.91 23.73
C VAL A 122 -3.07 -4.40 24.16
N GLY A 123 -3.34 -4.36 25.46
CA GLY A 123 -4.67 -4.61 26.00
C GLY A 123 -5.58 -3.44 25.64
N CYS A 124 -6.65 -3.68 24.91
CA CYS A 124 -7.76 -2.74 24.76
C CYS A 124 -8.90 -3.20 25.66
N ILE A 125 -9.45 -2.29 26.46
CA ILE A 125 -10.70 -2.51 27.16
C ILE A 125 -11.78 -2.20 26.14
N THR A 126 -12.51 -3.22 25.71
CA THR A 126 -13.66 -3.04 24.81
C THR A 126 -14.88 -2.85 25.70
N ALA A 127 -15.38 -1.62 25.81
CA ALA A 127 -16.61 -1.30 26.55
C ALA A 127 -17.87 -1.68 25.74
N LEU A 128 -17.86 -2.88 25.15
CA LEU A 128 -19.03 -3.47 24.51
C LEU A 128 -19.46 -4.57 25.46
N ASP A 129 -20.60 -4.34 26.11
CA ASP A 129 -21.22 -5.13 27.17
C ASP A 129 -20.64 -4.86 28.57
N ASP A 130 -21.49 -4.85 29.59
CA ASP A 130 -21.27 -4.51 31.03
C ASP A 130 -20.18 -5.34 31.76
N GLN A 131 -19.30 -6.00 31.01
CA GLN A 131 -18.08 -6.66 31.49
C GLN A 131 -16.85 -5.99 30.87
N ASP A 132 -15.99 -5.42 31.72
CA ASP A 132 -14.67 -4.93 31.32
C ASP A 132 -13.77 -6.08 30.84
N VAL A 133 -13.88 -6.45 29.55
CA VAL A 133 -13.03 -7.46 28.93
C VAL A 133 -11.80 -6.80 28.32
N VAL A 134 -10.63 -7.09 28.91
CA VAL A 134 -9.32 -6.69 28.37
C VAL A 134 -8.96 -7.62 27.21
N VAL A 135 -9.06 -7.12 25.97
CA VAL A 135 -8.69 -7.86 24.77
C VAL A 135 -7.26 -7.48 24.36
N SER A 136 -6.33 -8.44 24.38
CA SER A 136 -4.96 -8.20 23.92
C SER A 136 -4.87 -8.27 22.39
N THR A 137 -4.67 -7.13 21.72
CA THR A 137 -4.58 -7.06 20.25
C THR A 137 -3.17 -6.72 19.79
N SER A 138 -2.67 -7.40 18.74
CA SER A 138 -1.38 -7.05 18.13
C SER A 138 -1.48 -5.74 17.34
N MET A 139 -0.76 -4.72 17.77
CA MET A 139 -0.75 -3.39 17.14
C MET A 139 0.64 -3.03 16.60
N SER A 140 0.68 -2.14 15.61
CA SER A 140 1.92 -1.65 14.98
C SER A 140 2.15 -0.17 15.30
N PHE A 141 3.36 0.18 15.70
CA PHE A 141 3.78 1.54 16.02
C PHE A 141 5.07 1.89 15.26
N CYS A 142 5.29 3.16 14.96
CA CYS A 142 6.59 3.61 14.46
C CYS A 142 7.59 3.75 15.61
N THR A 143 8.87 3.51 15.36
CA THR A 143 9.96 3.63 16.34
C THR A 143 9.96 4.99 17.07
N ARG A 144 9.58 6.07 16.36
CA ARG A 144 9.46 7.40 16.96
C ARG A 144 8.31 7.50 17.96
N CYS A 145 7.14 6.96 17.63
CA CYS A 145 5.97 7.01 18.51
C CYS A 145 6.14 6.10 19.73
N ILE A 146 6.73 4.90 19.58
CA ILE A 146 6.98 4.02 20.73
C ILE A 146 8.05 4.61 21.68
N HIS A 147 9.11 5.23 21.14
CA HIS A 147 10.14 5.87 21.96
C HIS A 147 9.60 7.09 22.70
N ARG A 148 8.69 7.86 22.08
CA ARG A 148 8.00 8.95 22.79
C ARG A 148 7.06 8.40 23.84
N ALA A 149 6.25 7.40 23.52
CA ALA A 149 5.32 6.79 24.45
C ALA A 149 6.02 6.17 25.67
N SER A 150 7.25 5.64 25.52
CA SER A 150 8.02 5.11 26.64
C SER A 150 8.56 6.17 27.61
N HIS A 151 8.59 7.44 27.22
CA HIS A 151 9.06 8.54 28.07
C HIS A 151 7.94 9.42 28.63
N VAL A 152 6.68 9.14 28.29
CA VAL A 152 5.53 9.93 28.73
C VAL A 152 4.71 9.10 29.71
N SER A 153 4.37 9.68 30.85
CA SER A 153 3.59 9.01 31.89
C SER A 153 2.17 8.72 31.42
N ALA A 154 1.62 7.56 31.81
CA ALA A 154 0.29 7.08 31.43
C ALA A 154 -0.84 8.10 31.72
N HIS A 155 -0.64 8.91 32.77
CA HIS A 155 -1.54 9.98 33.19
C HIS A 155 -1.66 11.14 32.19
N PHE A 156 -0.60 11.46 31.44
CA PHE A 156 -0.64 12.55 30.45
C PHE A 156 -1.34 12.11 29.14
N PHE A 157 -1.24 10.82 28.81
CA PHE A 157 -1.90 10.24 27.64
C PHE A 157 -3.43 10.11 27.80
N SER A 158 -3.94 9.88 29.01
CA SER A 158 -5.41 9.82 29.23
C SER A 158 -6.08 11.19 29.05
N GLN A 159 -5.42 12.29 29.44
CA GLN A 159 -5.95 13.64 29.28
C GLN A 159 -5.99 14.15 27.83
N THR A 160 -5.24 13.53 26.91
CA THR A 160 -5.20 13.91 25.48
C THR A 160 -6.10 13.04 24.58
N SER A 161 -6.87 12.10 25.16
CA SER A 161 -7.65 11.10 24.43
C SER A 161 -8.91 11.61 23.69
N SER A 162 -9.22 12.90 23.74
CA SER A 162 -10.35 13.47 22.97
C SER A 162 -10.11 13.51 21.44
N MET A 163 -8.89 13.30 20.94
CA MET A 163 -8.58 13.40 19.49
C MET A 163 -8.45 12.08 18.73
N PHE A 164 -8.63 10.91 19.35
CA PHE A 164 -8.45 9.61 18.66
C PHE A 164 -9.69 8.71 18.70
N ALA A 165 -10.89 9.30 18.69
CA ALA A 165 -12.16 8.55 18.69
C ALA A 165 -12.65 8.10 17.29
N HIS A 166 -11.97 8.45 16.20
CA HIS A 166 -12.37 7.97 14.86
C HIS A 166 -11.17 7.59 13.99
N CYS A 167 -10.85 6.30 13.97
CA CYS A 167 -10.13 5.60 12.90
C CYS A 167 -10.52 4.12 12.88
#